data_AF-A0A2E0RWU4-F1
#
_entry.id   AF-A0A2E0RWU4-F1
#
_cell.length_a   1.000
_cell.length_b   1.000
_cell.length_c   1.000
_cell.angle_alpha   90.00
_cell.angle_beta   90.00
_cell.angle_gamma   90.00
#
_symmetry.space_group_name_H-M   'P 1'
#
loop_
_entity.id
_entity.type
_entity.pdbx_description
1 polymer ?
#
loop_
_entity_poly.entity_id
_entity_poly.type
_entity_poly.pdbx_seq_one_letter_code
_entity_poly.pdbx_strand_id
1 'polypeptide(L)'
;MSARTRTQAVYVISVAAELAGMHPQTLRIYERRGLVRPARTQGGNRRYSDADIERLQRIADLAEQGMNLEGIRRVMELEAENERLRRELEHARLTARNAVEEAERRQRRDLVPLRQAVAVFGERPKIFDD
;
A
#
# COMPACT_ATOMS: atom_id res chain seq x y z
N MET A 1 -7.76 -2.41 25.14
CA MET A 1 -7.01 -1.17 24.81
C MET A 1 -7.05 -1.01 23.30
N SER A 2 -7.65 0.06 22.76
CA SER A 2 -7.71 0.27 21.31
C SER A 2 -6.30 0.57 20.78
N ALA A 3 -5.85 -0.17 19.77
CA ALA A 3 -4.56 0.03 19.15
C ALA A 3 -4.53 1.42 18.50
N ARG A 4 -3.59 2.28 18.91
CA ARG A 4 -3.43 3.61 18.31
C ARG A 4 -3.09 3.43 16.84
N THR A 5 -3.82 4.12 15.97
CA THR A 5 -3.47 4.19 14.55
C THR A 5 -2.29 5.14 14.38
N ARG A 6 -1.32 4.81 13.53
CA ARG A 6 -0.09 5.59 13.30
C ARG A 6 -0.34 7.07 12.94
N THR A 7 -1.52 7.38 12.40
CA THR A 7 -1.95 8.73 12.01
C THR A 7 -2.69 9.49 13.12
N GLN A 8 -2.93 8.87 14.27
CA GLN A 8 -3.61 9.51 15.39
C GLN A 8 -2.67 10.50 16.08
N ALA A 9 -3.02 11.79 16.00
CA ALA A 9 -2.21 12.86 16.56
C ALA A 9 -2.39 12.99 18.09
N VAL A 10 -1.41 12.54 18.85
CA VAL A 10 -1.47 12.48 20.33
C VAL A 10 -0.32 13.23 21.02
N TYR A 11 0.82 13.38 20.36
CA TYR A 11 2.02 13.95 20.98
C TYR A 11 2.00 15.48 20.97
N VAL A 12 2.36 16.08 22.09
CA VAL A 12 2.67 17.52 22.14
C VAL A 12 4.03 17.79 21.49
N ILE A 13 4.32 19.06 21.19
CA ILE A 13 5.58 19.42 20.52
C ILE A 13 6.84 19.03 21.28
N SER A 14 6.83 19.04 22.62
CA SER A 14 8.00 18.63 23.42
C SER A 14 8.30 17.14 23.24
N VAL A 15 7.28 16.30 23.38
CA VAL A 15 7.41 14.85 23.18
C VAL A 15 7.76 14.52 21.73
N ALA A 16 7.14 15.20 20.76
CA ALA A 16 7.45 15.00 19.36
C ALA A 16 8.91 15.36 19.03
N ALA A 17 9.43 16.44 19.63
CA ALA A 17 10.81 16.87 19.47
C ALA A 17 11.81 15.85 20.04
N GLU A 18 11.52 15.29 21.22
CA GLU A 18 12.31 14.23 21.84
C GLU A 18 12.33 12.96 20.98
N LEU A 19 11.16 12.49 20.55
CA LEU A 19 11.03 11.29 19.70
C LEU A 19 11.72 11.46 18.34
N ALA A 20 11.67 12.68 17.78
CA ALA A 20 12.30 13.00 16.51
C ALA A 20 13.79 13.39 16.64
N GLY A 21 14.34 13.41 17.86
CA GLY A 21 15.76 13.70 18.10
C GLY A 21 16.17 15.15 17.74
N MET A 22 15.26 16.12 17.84
CA MET A 22 15.49 17.48 17.35
C MET A 22 14.91 18.54 18.28
N HIS A 23 15.36 19.79 18.15
CA HIS A 23 14.87 20.88 18.99
C HIS A 23 13.42 21.30 18.61
N PRO A 24 12.54 21.65 19.57
CA PRO A 24 11.17 22.08 19.29
C PRO A 24 11.06 23.24 18.29
N GLN A 25 12.05 24.13 18.25
CA GLN A 25 12.09 25.23 17.27
C GLN A 25 12.29 24.72 15.83
N THR A 26 13.03 23.62 15.64
CA THR A 26 13.24 22.96 14.34
C THR A 26 11.91 22.43 13.80
N LEU A 27 11.09 21.78 14.64
CA LEU A 27 9.75 21.33 14.24
C LEU A 27 8.89 22.51 13.76
N ARG A 28 8.95 23.65 14.47
CA ARG A 28 8.21 24.87 14.09
C ARG A 28 8.71 25.44 12.77
N ILE A 29 10.01 25.35 12.49
CA ILE A 29 10.58 25.77 11.20
C ILE A 29 10.02 24.87 10.08
N TYR A 30 10.06 23.55 10.26
CA TYR A 30 9.55 22.61 9.27
C TYR A 30 8.04 22.76 9.05
N GLU A 31 7.26 22.98 10.10
CA GLU A 31 5.82 23.29 9.98
C GLU A 31 5.59 24.59 9.19
N ARG A 32 6.29 25.68 9.53
CA ARG A 32 6.14 26.97 8.82
C ARG A 32 6.52 26.86 7.34
N ARG A 33 7.48 26.00 7.02
CA ARG A 33 7.89 25.71 5.64
C ARG A 33 6.97 24.70 4.95
N GLY A 34 5.93 24.23 5.64
CA GLY A 34 4.94 23.29 5.12
C GLY A 34 5.46 21.87 4.92
N LEU A 35 6.61 21.53 5.52
CA LEU A 35 7.19 20.18 5.42
C LEU A 35 6.45 19.18 6.30
N VAL A 36 5.88 19.61 7.43
CA VAL A 36 5.03 18.81 8.31
C VAL A 36 3.76 19.60 8.62
N ARG A 37 2.62 18.92 8.82
CA ARG A 37 1.34 19.55 9.12
C ARG A 37 0.67 18.83 10.30
N PRO A 38 1.05 19.12 11.55
CA PRO A 38 0.45 18.50 12.71
C PRO A 38 -1.03 18.86 12.82
N ALA A 39 -1.81 17.95 13.39
CA ALA A 39 -3.19 18.25 13.75
C ALA A 39 -3.24 19.32 14.84
N ARG A 40 -4.38 20.00 14.97
CA ARG A 40 -4.62 20.97 16.03
C ARG A 40 -5.81 20.53 16.88
N THR A 41 -5.70 20.70 18.19
CA THR A 41 -6.85 20.54 19.09
C THR A 41 -7.82 21.71 18.91
N GLN A 42 -9.02 21.59 19.47
CA GLN A 42 -10.00 22.69 19.51
C GLN A 42 -9.42 23.97 20.15
N GLY A 43 -8.52 23.83 21.13
CA GLY A 43 -7.79 24.95 21.74
C GLY A 43 -6.57 25.46 20.95
N GLY A 44 -6.39 25.02 19.69
CA GLY A 44 -5.32 25.48 18.80
C GLY A 44 -3.94 24.86 19.02
N ASN A 45 -3.78 23.97 20.00
CA ASN A 45 -2.51 23.32 20.33
C ASN A 45 -2.17 22.23 19.31
N ARG A 46 -0.89 22.16 18.92
CA ARG A 46 -0.38 21.16 17.97
C ARG A 46 -0.37 19.77 18.58
N ARG A 47 -0.78 18.79 17.80
CA ARG A 47 -0.68 17.37 18.08
C ARG A 47 0.00 16.67 16.91
N TYR A 48 1.02 15.89 17.22
CA TYR A 48 1.77 15.10 16.26
C TYR A 48 1.36 13.63 16.41
N SER A 49 1.31 12.93 15.29
CA SER A 49 1.10 11.49 15.20
C SER A 49 2.43 10.76 15.04
N ASP A 50 2.44 9.43 15.18
CA ASP A 50 3.65 8.64 14.91
C ASP A 50 4.14 8.85 13.46
N ALA A 51 3.22 8.98 12.50
CA ALA A 51 3.55 9.30 11.10
C ALA A 51 4.22 10.67 10.93
N ASP A 52 3.85 11.66 11.77
CA ASP A 52 4.54 12.95 11.77
C ASP A 52 5.97 12.83 12.31
N ILE A 53 6.20 11.96 13.30
CA ILE A 53 7.54 11.72 13.87
C ILE A 53 8.45 11.08 12.82
N GLU A 54 7.99 10.00 12.17
CA GLU A 54 8.75 9.36 11.09
C GLU A 54 9.08 10.36 9.96
N ARG A 55 8.11 11.21 9.62
CA ARG A 55 8.31 12.26 8.62
C ARG A 55 9.37 13.27 9.04
N LEU A 56 9.37 13.68 10.31
CA LEU A 56 10.37 14.60 10.87
C LEU A 56 11.77 13.97 10.85
N GLN A 57 11.89 12.69 11.23
CA GLN A 57 13.15 11.94 11.16
C GLN A 57 13.66 11.88 9.71
N ARG A 58 12.80 11.54 8.74
CA ARG A 58 13.19 11.52 7.32
C ARG A 58 13.66 12.89 6.81
N ILE A 59 13.01 13.96 7.23
CA ILE A 59 13.44 15.34 6.91
C ILE A 59 14.82 15.62 7.49
N ALA A 60 15.10 15.19 8.73
CA ALA A 60 16.40 15.37 9.36
C ALA A 60 17.50 14.61 8.60
N ASP A 61 17.27 13.34 8.24
CA ASP A 61 18.23 12.55 7.46
C ASP A 61 18.59 13.20 6.12
N LEU A 62 17.59 13.76 5.43
CA LEU A 62 17.83 14.44 4.14
C LEU A 62 18.56 15.78 4.33
N ALA A 63 18.28 16.49 5.42
CA ALA A 63 18.99 17.72 5.77
C ALA A 63 20.46 17.44 6.12
N GLU A 64 20.75 16.34 6.83
CA GLU A 64 22.12 15.90 7.15
C GLU A 64 22.92 15.52 5.89
N GLN A 65 22.24 15.05 4.85
CA GLN A 65 22.83 14.82 3.52
C GLN A 65 23.11 16.12 2.74
N GLY A 66 22.87 17.30 3.35
CA GLY A 66 23.14 18.60 2.74
C GLY A 66 22.03 19.12 1.83
N MET A 67 20.85 18.50 1.83
CA MET A 67 19.74 19.00 1.02
C MET A 67 19.12 20.26 1.63
N ASN A 68 18.79 21.23 0.76
CA ASN A 68 17.97 22.36 1.16
C ASN A 68 16.49 21.94 1.30
N LEU A 69 15.68 22.79 1.93
CA LEU A 69 14.29 22.45 2.25
C LEU A 69 13.39 22.21 1.03
N GLU A 70 13.66 22.87 -0.10
CA GLU A 70 12.88 22.63 -1.32
C GLU A 70 13.27 21.30 -1.98
N GLY A 71 14.55 20.93 -1.93
CA GLY A 71 15.02 19.60 -2.31
C GLY A 71 14.37 18.52 -1.45
N ILE A 72 14.35 18.71 -0.12
CA ILE A 72 13.68 17.81 0.82
C ILE A 72 12.19 17.68 0.47
N ARG A 73 11.48 18.79 0.25
CA ARG A 73 10.07 18.76 -0.16
C ARG A 73 9.87 17.88 -1.40
N ARG A 74 10.70 18.10 -2.44
CA ARG A 74 10.58 17.37 -3.69
C ARG A 74 10.84 15.88 -3.51
N VAL A 75 11.85 15.50 -2.73
CA VAL A 75 12.12 14.10 -2.41
C VAL A 75 10.94 13.46 -1.68
N MET A 76 10.39 14.13 -0.67
CA MET A 76 9.25 13.62 0.09
C MET A 76 7.99 13.43 -0.77
N GLU A 77 7.75 14.33 -1.72
CA GLU A 77 6.66 14.20 -2.70
C GLU A 77 6.86 12.99 -3.62
N LEU A 78 8.08 12.83 -4.15
CA LEU A 78 8.44 11.71 -5.02
C LEU A 78 8.35 10.37 -4.29
N GLU A 79 8.79 10.30 -3.03
CA GLU A 79 8.66 9.10 -2.20
C GLU A 79 7.19 8.72 -1.99
N ALA A 80 6.33 9.68 -1.67
CA ALA A 80 4.90 9.45 -1.49
C ALA A 80 4.22 8.99 -2.80
N GLU A 81 4.59 9.60 -3.93
CA GLU A 81 4.10 9.18 -5.25
C GLU A 81 4.58 7.77 -5.60
N ASN A 82 5.85 7.46 -5.35
CA ASN A 82 6.41 6.14 -5.61
C ASN A 82 5.70 5.06 -4.78
N GLU A 83 5.44 5.34 -3.50
CA GLU A 83 4.70 4.43 -2.62
C GLU A 83 3.27 4.22 -3.11
N ARG A 84 2.58 5.27 -3.56
CA ARG A 84 1.25 5.17 -4.19
C ARG A 84 1.28 4.27 -5.42
N LEU A 85 2.21 4.52 -6.35
CA LEU A 85 2.34 3.74 -7.58
C LEU A 85 2.66 2.27 -7.29
N ARG A 86 3.51 1.99 -6.29
CA ARG A 86 3.79 0.62 -5.85
C ARG A 86 2.54 -0.08 -5.33
N ARG A 87 1.73 0.59 -4.50
CA ARG A 87 0.46 0.03 -4.01
C ARG A 87 -0.54 -0.23 -5.14
N GLU A 88 -0.65 0.69 -6.10
CA GLU A 88 -1.52 0.52 -7.27
C GLU A 88 -1.07 -0.67 -8.13
N LEU A 89 0.24 -0.81 -8.36
CA LEU A 89 0.81 -1.92 -9.12
C LEU A 89 0.59 -3.27 -8.41
N GLU A 90 0.80 -3.33 -7.09
CA GLU A 90 0.50 -4.50 -6.26
C GLU A 90 -0.98 -4.90 -6.38
N HIS A 91 -1.89 -3.93 -6.25
CA HIS A 91 -3.33 -4.18 -6.38
C HIS A 91 -3.67 -4.69 -7.79
N ALA A 92 -3.18 -4.04 -8.84
CA ALA A 92 -3.44 -4.44 -10.22
C ALA A 92 -2.93 -5.86 -10.50
N ARG A 93 -1.74 -6.22 -9.98
CA ARG A 93 -1.17 -7.57 -10.09
C ARG A 93 -2.02 -8.61 -9.38
N LEU A 94 -2.52 -8.31 -8.19
CA LEU A 94 -3.41 -9.21 -7.46
C LEU A 94 -4.72 -9.44 -8.21
N THR A 95 -5.33 -8.37 -8.72
CA THR A 95 -6.57 -8.45 -9.51
C THR A 95 -6.35 -9.26 -10.79
N ALA A 96 -5.25 -9.03 -11.51
CA ALA A 96 -4.92 -9.78 -12.72
C ALA A 96 -4.71 -11.27 -12.44
N ARG A 97 -3.99 -11.61 -11.36
CA ARG A 97 -3.79 -13.02 -10.94
C ARG A 97 -5.13 -13.70 -10.63
N ASN A 98 -5.98 -13.06 -9.84
CA ASN A 98 -7.30 -13.62 -9.49
C ASN A 98 -8.17 -13.82 -10.73
N ALA A 99 -8.16 -12.87 -11.68
CA ALA A 99 -8.91 -13.00 -12.92
C ALA A 99 -8.43 -14.17 -13.80
N VAL A 100 -7.12 -14.39 -13.88
CA VAL A 100 -6.54 -15.55 -14.60
C VAL A 100 -6.96 -16.86 -13.93
N GLU A 101 -6.84 -16.95 -12.61
CA GLU A 101 -7.26 -18.16 -11.87
C GLU A 101 -8.75 -18.46 -12.06
N GLU A 102 -9.60 -17.45 -12.04
CA GLU A 102 -11.03 -17.61 -12.29
C GLU A 102 -11.32 -18.10 -13.71
N ALA A 103 -10.63 -17.57 -14.71
CA ALA A 103 -10.78 -17.99 -16.10
C ALA A 103 -10.38 -19.47 -16.29
N GLU A 104 -9.26 -19.89 -15.70
CA GLU A 104 -8.82 -21.30 -15.72
C GLU A 104 -9.82 -22.23 -15.04
N ARG A 105 -10.38 -21.83 -13.88
CA ARG A 105 -11.39 -22.63 -13.17
C ARG A 105 -12.67 -22.78 -13.98
N ARG A 106 -13.13 -21.72 -14.65
CA ARG A 106 -14.30 -21.78 -15.55
C ARG A 106 -14.04 -22.74 -16.70
N GLN A 107 -12.90 -22.60 -17.39
CA GLN A 107 -12.53 -23.49 -18.48
C GLN A 107 -12.47 -24.97 -18.06
N ARG A 108 -11.91 -25.29 -16.88
CA ARG A 108 -11.88 -26.67 -16.37
C ARG A 108 -13.27 -27.24 -16.08
N ARG A 109 -14.25 -26.41 -15.68
CA ARG A 109 -15.63 -26.84 -15.44
C ARG A 109 -16.38 -27.13 -16.73
N ASP A 110 -16.08 -26.39 -17.80
CA ASP A 110 -16.75 -26.53 -19.09
C ASP A 110 -16.20 -27.71 -19.93
N LEU A 111 -15.06 -28.29 -19.53
CA LEU A 111 -14.49 -29.50 -20.13
C LEU A 111 -15.23 -30.75 -19.61
N VAL A 112 -16.21 -31.23 -20.37
CA VAL A 112 -16.85 -32.55 -20.13
C VAL A 112 -15.95 -33.64 -20.75
N PRO A 113 -15.49 -34.65 -19.98
CA PRO A 113 -14.73 -35.74 -20.55
C PRO A 113 -15.62 -36.56 -21.48
N LEU A 114 -15.41 -36.40 -22.79
CA LEU A 114 -16.00 -37.28 -23.79
C LEU A 114 -15.34 -38.65 -23.64
N ARG A 115 -16.04 -39.60 -23.00
CA ARG A 115 -15.77 -41.02 -23.23
C ARG A 115 -16.20 -41.32 -24.66
N GLN A 116 -15.33 -41.03 -25.63
CA GLN A 116 -15.47 -41.61 -26.97
C GLN A 116 -15.21 -43.11 -26.82
N ALA A 117 -16.27 -43.87 -26.55
CA ALA A 117 -16.29 -45.26 -26.92
C ALA A 117 -16.18 -45.27 -28.44
N VAL A 118 -14.99 -45.61 -28.95
CA VAL A 118 -14.79 -45.88 -30.37
C VAL A 118 -15.66 -47.10 -30.68
N ALA A 119 -16.87 -46.86 -31.18
CA ALA A 119 -17.63 -47.89 -31.84
C ALA A 119 -16.87 -48.21 -33.12
N VAL A 120 -16.09 -49.30 -33.09
CA VAL A 120 -15.43 -49.84 -34.27
C VAL A 120 -16.56 -50.28 -35.21
N PHE A 121 -16.84 -49.46 -36.23
CA PHE A 121 -17.84 -49.78 -37.24
C PHE A 121 -17.32 -50.97 -38.06
N GLY A 122 -17.79 -52.17 -37.75
CA GLY A 122 -17.30 -53.40 -38.38
C GLY A 122 -17.90 -54.70 -37.85
N GLU A 123 -18.36 -54.76 -36.59
CA GLU A 123 -19.10 -55.92 -36.10
C GLU A 123 -20.61 -55.71 -36.25
N ARG A 124 -21.25 -56.57 -37.05
CA ARG A 124 -22.72 -56.69 -37.08
C ARG A 124 -23.20 -57.04 -35.67
N PRO A 125 -24.09 -56.23 -35.05
CA PRO A 125 -24.67 -56.59 -33.77
C PRO A 125 -25.56 -57.84 -33.96
N LYS A 126 -25.28 -58.90 -33.18
CA LYS A 126 -25.97 -60.21 -33.18
C LYS A 126 -27.43 -60.18 -32.71
N ILE A 127 -28.08 -59.02 -32.78
CA ILE A 127 -29.46 -58.79 -32.32
C ILE A 127 -30.46 -58.97 -33.48
N PHE A 128 -29.98 -59.39 -34.66
CA PHE A 128 -30.75 -59.61 -35.88
C PHE A 128 -30.52 -61.00 -36.50
N ASP A 129 -29.96 -61.95 -35.76
CA ASP A 129 -29.91 -63.35 -36.19
C ASP A 129 -31.13 -64.06 -35.58
N ASP A 130 -32.05 -64.50 -36.44
CA ASP A 130 -33.28 -65.25 -36.12
C ASP A 130 -33.03 -66.56 -35.35
#